data_AF-A0A2D5ZDJ6-F1
#
_entry.id   AF-A0A2D5ZDJ6-F1
#
_cell.length_a   1.000
_cell.length_b   1.000
_cell.length_c   1.000
_cell.angle_alpha   90.00
_cell.angle_beta   90.00
_cell.angle_gamma   90.00
#
_symmetry.space_group_name_H-M   'P 1'
#
loop_
_entity.id
_entity.type
_entity.pdbx_description
1 polymer ?
#
loop_
_entity_poly.entity_id
_entity_poly.type
_entity_poly.pdbx_seq_one_letter_code
_entity_poly.pdbx_strand_id
1 'polypeptide(L)'
;EIFRQIARMGMLRQAPFHSPTSRYGTLSRAETLPIKEMKKRMRGVIRDIRNGKFAGEWAAEQASGYATFKKLQKRALQHPINKAELKVRPVSTSPKNFSTE
;
A
#
# COMPACT_ATOMS: atom_id res chain seq x y z
N GLU A 1 -3.86 -15.32 1.54
CA GLU A 1 -5.20 -15.59 2.11
C GLU A 1 -5.95 -14.34 2.59
N ILE A 2 -5.35 -13.43 3.37
CA ILE A 2 -6.04 -12.26 3.94
C ILE A 2 -6.68 -11.33 2.89
N PHE A 3 -5.94 -10.91 1.85
CA PHE A 3 -6.49 -10.03 0.80
C PHE A 3 -7.67 -10.66 0.04
N ARG A 4 -7.66 -11.99 -0.13
CA ARG A 4 -8.77 -12.74 -0.73
C ARG A 4 -10.01 -12.65 0.16
N GLN A 5 -9.86 -12.79 1.47
CA GLN A 5 -10.98 -12.68 2.41
C GLN A 5 -11.49 -11.23 2.51
N ILE A 6 -10.59 -10.24 2.50
CA ILE A 6 -10.97 -8.82 2.42
C ILE A 6 -11.83 -8.55 1.17
N ALA A 7 -11.45 -9.09 0.01
CA ALA A 7 -12.23 -8.93 -1.22
C ALA A 7 -13.61 -9.59 -1.15
N ARG A 8 -13.72 -10.75 -0.48
CA ARG A 8 -14.97 -11.53 -0.39
C ARG A 8 -15.99 -10.95 0.59
N MET A 9 -15.55 -10.49 1.76
CA MET A 9 -16.47 -10.11 2.84
C MET A 9 -16.21 -8.73 3.44
N GLY A 10 -15.14 -8.05 3.02
CA GLY A 10 -14.77 -6.72 3.49
C GLY A 10 -13.70 -6.72 4.59
N MET A 11 -13.02 -5.57 4.74
CA MET A 11 -11.82 -5.41 5.58
C MET A 11 -12.04 -5.76 7.06
N LEU A 12 -13.21 -5.45 7.63
CA LEU A 12 -13.50 -5.71 9.04
C LEU A 12 -14.24 -7.02 9.28
N ARG A 13 -15.11 -7.44 8.34
CA ARG A 13 -15.90 -8.68 8.52
C ARG A 13 -15.06 -9.96 8.42
N GLN A 14 -13.88 -9.87 7.81
CA GLN A 14 -12.91 -10.97 7.78
C GLN A 14 -12.11 -11.13 9.08
N ALA A 15 -12.29 -10.23 10.06
CA ALA A 15 -11.57 -10.26 11.34
C ALA A 15 -11.68 -11.60 12.12
N PRO A 16 -12.75 -12.41 12.02
CA PRO A 16 -12.80 -13.72 12.68
C PRO A 16 -11.71 -14.71 12.21
N PHE A 17 -11.08 -14.51 11.05
CA PHE A 17 -9.96 -15.34 10.59
C PHE A 17 -8.62 -15.00 11.27
N HIS A 18 -8.62 -14.06 12.22
CA HIS A 18 -7.43 -13.64 12.96
C HIS A 18 -7.55 -14.00 14.44
N SER A 19 -6.40 -14.15 15.12
CA SER A 19 -6.38 -14.41 16.55
C SER A 19 -7.02 -13.27 17.37
N PRO A 20 -7.56 -13.55 18.57
CA PRO A 20 -8.08 -12.51 19.46
C PRO A 20 -7.08 -11.37 19.72
N THR A 21 -5.79 -11.71 19.88
CA THR A 21 -4.70 -10.73 20.06
C THR A 21 -4.56 -9.81 18.85
N SER A 22 -4.58 -10.35 17.64
CA SER A 22 -4.50 -9.56 16.40
C SER A 22 -5.72 -8.64 16.26
N ARG A 23 -6.92 -9.15 16.52
CA ARG A 23 -8.18 -8.38 16.47
C ARG A 23 -8.16 -7.21 17.45
N TYR A 24 -7.80 -7.46 18.71
CA TYR A 24 -7.67 -6.43 19.73
C TYR A 24 -6.62 -5.38 19.36
N GLY A 25 -5.45 -5.83 18.86
CA GLY A 25 -4.39 -4.95 18.38
C GLY A 25 -4.85 -4.04 17.23
N THR A 26 -5.51 -4.59 16.22
CA THR A 26 -6.02 -3.80 15.09
C THR A 26 -7.02 -2.74 15.55
N LEU A 27 -7.98 -3.09 16.41
CA LEU A 27 -9.01 -2.16 16.88
C LEU A 27 -8.42 -1.07 17.78
N SER A 28 -7.62 -1.44 18.78
CA SER A 28 -7.03 -0.49 19.73
C SER A 28 -6.03 0.46 19.08
N ARG A 29 -5.21 -0.01 18.14
CA ARG A 29 -4.22 0.85 17.46
C ARG A 29 -4.85 1.72 16.39
N ALA A 30 -5.96 1.30 15.78
CA ALA A 30 -6.69 2.13 14.82
C ALA A 30 -7.10 3.49 15.43
N GLU A 31 -7.42 3.53 16.73
CA GLU A 31 -7.78 4.76 17.44
C GLU A 31 -6.61 5.75 17.57
N THR A 32 -5.37 5.25 17.60
CA THR A 32 -4.17 6.09 17.71
C THR A 32 -3.72 6.69 16.38
N LEU A 33 -4.28 6.21 15.25
CA LEU A 33 -3.88 6.68 13.93
C LEU A 33 -4.53 8.02 13.60
N PRO A 34 -3.83 8.92 12.87
CA PRO A 34 -4.36 10.23 12.47
C PRO A 34 -5.36 10.12 11.30
N ILE A 35 -6.43 9.33 11.48
CA ILE A 35 -7.40 8.99 10.44
C ILE A 35 -8.10 10.22 9.86
N LYS A 36 -8.42 11.22 10.70
CA LYS A 36 -9.09 12.46 10.25
C LYS A 36 -8.21 13.25 9.28
N GLU A 37 -6.94 13.47 9.63
CA GLU A 37 -5.99 14.19 8.79
C GLU A 37 -5.67 13.42 7.51
N MET A 38 -5.50 12.10 7.60
CA MET A 38 -5.31 11.26 6.43
C MET A 38 -6.53 11.32 5.49
N LYS A 39 -7.76 11.25 6.03
CA LYS A 39 -9.00 11.38 5.25
C LYS A 39 -9.12 12.75 4.59
N LYS A 40 -8.73 13.83 5.28
CA LYS A 40 -8.70 15.19 4.72
C LYS A 40 -7.74 15.28 3.53
N ARG A 41 -6.53 14.74 3.67
CA ARG A 41 -5.54 14.68 2.58
C ARG A 41 -6.06 13.86 1.39
N MET A 42 -6.61 12.68 1.63
CA MET A 42 -7.17 11.82 0.57
C MET A 42 -8.32 12.49 -0.18
N ARG A 43 -9.22 13.20 0.51
CA ARG A 43 -10.28 13.99 -0.13
C ARG A 43 -9.71 15.09 -1.03
N GLY A 44 -8.64 15.76 -0.60
CA GLY A 44 -7.92 16.73 -1.41
C GLY A 44 -7.38 16.12 -2.70
N VAL A 45 -6.71 14.97 -2.60
CA VAL A 45 -6.20 14.23 -3.76
C VAL A 45 -7.34 13.84 -4.72
N ILE A 46 -8.44 13.29 -4.21
CA ILE A 46 -9.60 12.90 -5.03
C ILE A 46 -10.23 14.12 -5.72
N ARG A 47 -10.32 15.26 -5.04
CA ARG A 47 -10.81 16.51 -5.64
C ARG A 47 -9.92 16.96 -6.79
N ASP A 48 -8.60 16.96 -6.58
CA ASP A 48 -7.61 17.37 -7.59
C ASP A 48 -7.58 16.40 -8.79
N ILE A 49 -7.95 15.14 -8.60
CA ILE A 49 -8.19 14.19 -9.69
C ILE A 49 -9.49 14.54 -10.43
N ARG A 50 -10.61 14.72 -9.71
CA ARG A 50 -11.94 14.95 -10.29
C ARG A 50 -12.06 16.26 -11.06
N ASN A 51 -11.37 17.31 -10.61
CA ASN A 51 -11.39 18.61 -11.27
C ASN A 51 -10.35 18.76 -12.39
N GLY A 52 -9.64 17.68 -12.76
CA GLY A 52 -8.69 17.66 -13.88
C GLY A 52 -7.32 18.26 -13.57
N LYS A 53 -7.07 18.78 -12.36
CA LYS A 53 -5.76 19.35 -12.00
C LYS A 53 -4.64 18.32 -12.12
N PHE A 54 -4.86 17.09 -11.65
CA PHE A 54 -3.89 16.01 -11.80
C PHE A 54 -3.65 15.66 -13.27
N ALA A 55 -4.68 15.68 -14.12
CA ALA A 55 -4.53 15.41 -15.55
C ALA A 55 -3.66 16.49 -16.23
N GLY A 56 -3.83 17.77 -15.87
CA GLY A 56 -3.00 18.86 -16.35
C GLY A 56 -1.54 18.76 -15.89
N GLU A 57 -1.32 18.42 -14.61
CA GLU A 57 0.01 18.15 -14.06
C GLU A 57 0.69 17.00 -14.82
N TRP A 58 -0.04 15.92 -15.07
CA TRP A 58 0.49 14.77 -15.81
C TRP A 58 0.82 15.14 -17.25
N ALA A 59 -0.05 15.85 -17.97
CA ALA A 59 0.22 16.28 -19.34
C ALA A 59 1.47 17.16 -19.44
N ALA A 60 1.67 18.08 -18.49
CA ALA A 60 2.87 18.91 -18.41
C ALA A 60 4.14 18.07 -18.15
N GLU A 61 4.05 17.07 -17.27
CA GLU A 61 5.15 16.13 -16.99
C GLU A 61 5.49 15.25 -18.20
N GLN A 62 4.49 14.84 -19.00
CA GLN A 62 4.71 14.14 -20.26
C GLN A 62 5.43 15.04 -21.27
N ALA A 63 4.99 16.29 -21.40
CA ALA A 63 5.62 17.27 -22.29
C ALA A 63 7.07 17.61 -21.88
N SER A 64 7.39 17.52 -20.58
CA SER A 64 8.74 17.75 -20.06
C SER A 64 9.67 16.52 -20.11
N GLY A 65 9.20 15.39 -20.67
CA GLY A 65 10.02 14.19 -20.82
C GLY A 65 10.21 13.36 -19.54
N TYR A 66 9.24 13.45 -18.61
CA TYR A 66 9.15 12.63 -17.40
C TYR A 66 10.25 12.85 -16.36
N ALA A 67 10.77 14.08 -16.24
CA ALA A 67 11.87 14.39 -15.33
C ALA A 67 11.52 14.12 -13.84
N THR A 68 10.37 14.58 -13.39
CA THR A 68 9.85 14.38 -12.03
C THR A 68 9.52 12.91 -11.79
N PHE A 69 8.84 12.26 -12.75
CA PHE A 69 8.47 10.86 -12.65
C PHE A 69 9.68 9.94 -12.50
N LYS A 70 10.73 10.14 -13.33
CA LYS A 70 11.99 9.39 -13.22
C LYS A 70 12.67 9.60 -11.86
N LYS A 71 12.66 10.83 -11.33
CA LYS A 71 13.20 11.14 -9.99
C LYS A 71 12.42 10.42 -8.90
N LEU A 72 11.09 10.40 -8.97
CA LEU A 72 10.23 9.69 -8.02
C LEU A 72 10.46 8.17 -8.09
N GLN A 73 10.55 7.61 -9.28
CA GLN A 73 10.83 6.18 -9.49
C GLN A 73 12.20 5.79 -8.92
N LYS A 74 13.25 6.58 -9.20
CA LYS A 74 14.60 6.35 -8.64
C LYS A 74 14.57 6.33 -7.11
N ARG A 75 13.87 7.29 -6.48
CA ARG A 75 13.73 7.34 -5.02
C ARG A 75 12.98 6.11 -4.48
N ALA A 76 11.90 5.69 -5.14
CA ALA A 76 11.14 4.51 -4.74
C ALA A 76 12.00 3.23 -4.79
N LEU A 77 12.80 3.07 -5.84
CA LEU A 77 13.71 1.92 -6.00
C LEU A 77 14.87 1.92 -4.99
N GLN A 78 15.24 3.09 -4.46
CA GLN A 78 16.26 3.21 -3.41
C GLN A 78 15.76 2.82 -2.02
N HIS A 79 14.44 2.59 -1.84
CA HIS A 79 13.90 2.24 -0.53
C HIS A 79 14.54 0.95 0.03
N PRO A 80 15.00 0.94 1.30
CA PRO A 80 15.69 -0.23 1.88
C PRO A 80 14.92 -1.54 1.80
N ILE A 81 13.58 -1.48 1.76
CA ILE A 81 12.73 -2.66 1.59
C ILE A 81 13.10 -3.47 0.35
N ASN A 82 13.46 -2.82 -0.76
CA ASN A 82 13.79 -3.50 -2.01
C ASN A 82 15.06 -4.36 -1.83
N LYS A 83 16.03 -3.88 -1.05
CA LYS A 83 17.23 -4.64 -0.72
C LYS A 83 16.92 -5.84 0.18
N ALA A 84 16.01 -5.68 1.14
CA ALA A 84 15.57 -6.76 2.01
C ALA A 84 14.81 -7.84 1.20
N GLU A 85 13.88 -7.43 0.34
CA GLU A 85 13.11 -8.32 -0.52
C GLU A 85 14.00 -9.14 -1.44
N LEU A 86 15.02 -8.55 -2.07
CA LEU A 86 15.98 -9.29 -2.91
C LEU A 86 16.72 -10.39 -2.16
N LYS A 87 17.01 -10.19 -0.88
CA LYS A 87 17.65 -11.22 -0.03
C LYS A 87 16.69 -12.35 0.34
N VAL A 88 15.41 -12.02 0.58
CA VAL A 88 14.39 -12.98 1.03
C VAL A 88 13.77 -13.74 -0.13
N ARG A 89 13.69 -13.15 -1.32
CA ARG A 89 13.02 -13.74 -2.49
C ARG A 89 13.53 -15.15 -2.85
N PRO A 90 14.84 -15.43 -2.96
CA PRO A 90 15.31 -16.78 -3.30
C PRO A 90 14.90 -17.83 -2.26
N VAL A 91 14.89 -17.46 -0.98
CA VAL A 91 14.43 -18.31 0.12
C VAL A 91 12.92 -18.54 0.03
N SER A 92 12.15 -17.50 -0.26
CA SER A 92 10.69 -17.58 -0.36
C SER A 92 10.15 -18.16 -1.69
N THR A 93 11.01 -18.51 -2.64
CA THR A 93 10.62 -19.20 -3.88
C THR A 93 11.03 -20.67 -3.92
N SER A 94 11.78 -21.14 -2.91
CA SER A 94 12.15 -22.54 -2.81
C SER A 94 10.92 -23.38 -2.42
N PRO A 95 10.53 -24.40 -3.22
CA PRO A 95 9.41 -25.28 -2.90
C PRO A 95 9.54 -25.95 -1.53
N LYS A 96 10.77 -26.17 -1.05
CA LYS A 96 11.07 -26.79 0.24
C LYS A 96 10.72 -25.91 1.46
N ASN A 97 10.48 -24.62 1.26
CA ASN A 97 10.27 -23.65 2.34
C ASN A 97 8.78 -23.33 2.60
N PHE A 98 7.86 -23.90 1.81
CA PHE A 98 6.40 -23.77 1.98
C PHE A 98 5.71 -25.13 2.05
N SER A 99 6.47 -26.20 2.33
CA SER A 99 5.89 -27.50 2.67
C SER A 99 5.00 -27.30 3.89
N THR A 100 3.70 -27.31 3.63
CA THR A 100 2.65 -27.42 4.64
C THR A 100 2.52 -28.92 4.90
N GLU A 101 3.44 -29.45 5.69
CA GLU A 101 3.07 -30.58 6.55
C GLU A 101 2.31 -30.06 7.76
#